data_AF-A0A9W9G5E5-F1
#
_entry.id   AF-A0A9W9G5E5-F1
#
_cell.length_a   1.000
_cell.length_b   1.000
_cell.length_c   1.000
_cell.angle_alpha   90.00
_cell.angle_beta   90.00
_cell.angle_gamma   90.00
#
_symmetry.space_group_name_H-M   'P 1'
#
loop_
_entity.id
_entity.type
_entity.pdbx_description
1 polymer ?
#
loop_
_entity_poly.entity_id
_entity_poly.type
_entity_poly.pdbx_seq_one_letter_code
_entity_poly.pdbx_strand_id
1 'polypeptide(L)'
;MALMKTRDVTIHSVFLVYRKLLEHIERSNRKLKRKATPWKKDMYGALLVARQELKVYYEKTYRDHGFLYGTGTLLAPQYKLSAFDDREYSTWHEDTSKRYCEYLRACFTQYQQQNPELLFRTVQRSSTSHSSELDRLLEPLDASMLHERAEFDEVDQYLREGTSNWHTALERLTDF
;
A
#
# COMPACT_ATOMS: atom_id res chain seq x y z
N MET A 1 15.89 -8.16 7.96
CA MET A 1 17.21 -7.60 7.59
C MET A 1 17.28 -6.98 6.19
N ALA A 2 16.27 -7.13 5.31
CA ALA A 2 16.30 -6.53 3.96
C ALA A 2 16.51 -5.00 3.97
N LEU A 3 15.74 -4.26 4.78
CA LEU A 3 15.77 -2.78 4.88
C LEU A 3 17.14 -2.13 5.17
N MET A 4 18.12 -2.87 5.70
CA MET A 4 19.48 -2.35 5.94
C MET A 4 20.53 -2.94 4.98
N LYS A 5 20.09 -3.72 3.99
CA LYS A 5 20.93 -4.32 2.93
C LYS A 5 20.68 -3.69 1.56
N THR A 6 19.45 -3.24 1.28
CA THR A 6 19.14 -2.50 0.04
C THR A 6 19.96 -1.21 -0.02
N ARG A 7 20.64 -0.99 -1.15
CA ARG A 7 21.29 0.29 -1.47
C ARG A 7 20.46 1.17 -2.40
N ASP A 8 19.35 0.62 -2.90
CA ASP A 8 18.44 1.24 -3.84
C ASP A 8 17.49 2.24 -3.16
N VAL A 9 16.81 3.07 -3.97
CA VAL A 9 15.90 4.11 -3.49
C VAL A 9 14.64 3.48 -2.86
N THR A 10 14.53 3.44 -1.54
CA THR A 10 13.39 2.84 -0.83
C THR A 10 12.23 3.79 -0.51
N ILE A 11 12.27 5.06 -0.95
CA ILE A 11 11.26 6.06 -0.57
C ILE A 11 9.84 5.67 -1.01
N HIS A 12 9.75 4.99 -2.14
CA HIS A 12 8.51 4.53 -2.75
C HIS A 12 7.79 3.43 -1.95
N SER A 13 8.50 2.70 -1.09
CA SER A 13 7.99 1.58 -0.31
C SER A 13 7.56 1.95 1.11
N VAL A 14 7.66 3.23 1.48
CA VAL A 14 7.50 3.71 2.86
C VAL A 14 6.17 3.31 3.49
N PHE A 15 5.04 3.49 2.79
CA PHE A 15 3.72 3.19 3.34
C PHE A 15 3.56 1.71 3.67
N LEU A 16 4.02 0.85 2.77
CA LEU A 16 3.99 -0.61 2.93
C LEU A 16 4.90 -1.06 4.07
N VAL A 17 6.07 -0.45 4.24
CA VAL A 17 6.98 -0.74 5.37
C VAL A 17 6.32 -0.44 6.71
N TYR A 18 5.72 0.74 6.88
CA TYR A 18 5.01 1.08 8.12
C TYR A 18 3.82 0.15 8.38
N ARG A 19 3.01 -0.15 7.35
CA ARG A 19 1.88 -1.09 7.44
C ARG A 19 2.32 -2.48 7.91
N LYS A 20 3.33 -3.09 7.26
CA LYS A 20 3.87 -4.41 7.64
C LYS A 20 4.46 -4.43 9.06
N LEU A 21 5.08 -3.34 9.51
CA LEU A 21 5.59 -3.22 10.89
C LEU A 21 4.45 -3.15 11.91
N LEU A 22 3.40 -2.37 11.63
CA LEU A 22 2.20 -2.27 12.48
C LEU A 22 1.44 -3.61 12.55
N GLU A 23 1.23 -4.29 11.42
CA GLU A 23 0.69 -5.65 11.34
C GLU A 23 1.51 -6.65 12.18
N HIS A 24 2.84 -6.56 12.13
CA HIS A 24 3.74 -7.46 12.85
C HIS A 24 3.65 -7.26 14.37
N ILE A 25 3.62 -6.00 14.82
CA ILE A 25 3.40 -5.65 16.22
C ILE A 25 2.05 -6.19 16.68
N GLU A 26 0.97 -6.03 15.90
CA GLU A 26 -0.35 -6.55 16.27
C GLU A 26 -0.47 -8.07 16.27
N ARG A 27 0.17 -8.74 15.30
CA ARG A 27 0.25 -10.21 15.29
C ARG A 27 1.01 -10.73 16.53
N SER A 28 1.95 -9.95 17.05
CA SER A 28 2.70 -10.24 18.28
C SER A 28 1.87 -9.94 19.55
N ASN A 29 1.21 -8.79 19.62
CA ASN A 29 0.32 -8.41 20.71
C ASN A 29 -0.84 -9.41 20.89
N ARG A 30 -1.48 -9.86 19.80
CA ARG A 30 -2.52 -10.92 19.84
C ARG A 30 -2.05 -12.27 20.39
N LYS A 31 -0.74 -12.55 20.33
CA LYS A 31 -0.12 -13.74 20.94
C LYS A 31 0.25 -13.52 22.41
N LEU A 32 0.74 -12.32 22.75
CA LEU A 32 1.22 -11.96 24.10
C LEU A 32 0.09 -11.60 25.08
N LYS A 33 -1.02 -11.01 24.62
CA LYS A 33 -2.21 -10.65 25.44
C LYS A 33 -2.74 -11.82 26.29
N ARG A 34 -2.54 -13.06 25.84
CA ARG A 34 -2.97 -14.31 26.51
C ARG A 34 -1.89 -14.94 27.41
N LYS A 35 -0.78 -14.24 27.71
CA LYS A 35 0.36 -14.79 28.45
C LYS A 35 0.51 -14.09 29.81
N ALA A 36 0.55 -14.89 30.88
CA ALA A 36 0.61 -14.39 32.25
C ALA A 36 2.05 -14.20 32.79
N THR A 37 3.07 -14.78 32.14
CA THR A 37 4.47 -14.69 32.57
C THR A 37 4.94 -13.23 32.63
N PRO A 38 5.59 -12.73 33.71
CA PRO A 38 5.93 -11.32 33.89
C PRO A 38 6.59 -10.68 32.66
N TRP A 39 7.73 -11.21 32.20
CA TRP A 39 8.44 -10.68 31.03
C TRP A 39 7.60 -10.62 29.73
N LYS A 40 6.56 -11.45 29.60
CA LYS A 40 5.64 -11.43 28.44
C LYS A 40 4.61 -10.31 28.58
N LYS A 41 4.22 -9.94 29.81
CA LYS A 41 3.40 -8.75 30.08
C LYS A 41 4.20 -7.48 29.84
N ASP A 42 5.46 -7.46 30.28
CA ASP A 42 6.36 -6.32 30.06
C ASP A 42 6.61 -6.10 28.56
N MET A 43 6.90 -7.17 27.82
CA MET A 43 7.02 -7.15 26.36
C MET A 43 5.72 -6.70 25.66
N TYR A 44 4.55 -7.12 26.16
CA TYR A 44 3.25 -6.66 25.64
C TYR A 44 3.05 -5.16 25.87
N GLY A 45 3.38 -4.64 27.06
CA GLY A 45 3.34 -3.21 27.35
C GLY A 45 4.27 -2.41 26.44
N ALA A 46 5.51 -2.85 26.28
CA ALA A 46 6.49 -2.22 25.38
C ALA A 46 6.01 -2.20 23.92
N LEU A 47 5.40 -3.29 23.43
CA LEU A 47 4.87 -3.36 22.07
C LEU A 47 3.60 -2.51 21.85
N LEU A 48 2.79 -2.27 22.89
CA LEU A 48 1.69 -1.31 22.80
C LEU A 48 2.20 0.13 22.65
N VAL A 49 3.21 0.52 23.42
CA VAL A 49 3.87 1.84 23.29
C VAL A 49 4.52 1.96 21.91
N ALA A 50 5.24 0.94 21.47
CA ALA A 50 5.87 0.92 20.15
C ALA A 50 4.85 1.01 19.00
N ARG A 51 3.66 0.39 19.09
CA ARG A 51 2.57 0.59 18.11
C ARG A 51 2.16 2.05 18.05
N GLN A 52 1.96 2.68 19.22
CA GLN A 52 1.43 4.04 19.28
C GLN A 52 2.41 5.05 18.68
N GLU A 53 3.70 4.96 19.05
CA GLU A 53 4.77 5.77 18.44
C GLU A 53 4.85 5.53 16.93
N LEU A 54 4.87 4.27 16.49
CA LEU A 54 4.96 3.91 15.08
C LEU A 54 3.77 4.46 14.27
N LYS A 55 2.56 4.49 14.84
CA LYS A 55 1.38 5.11 14.23
C LYS A 55 1.55 6.63 14.09
N VAL A 56 2.13 7.31 15.08
CA VAL A 56 2.43 8.75 15.00
C VAL A 56 3.41 9.06 13.87
N TYR A 57 4.48 8.27 13.72
CA TYR A 57 5.40 8.42 12.59
C TYR A 57 4.74 8.09 11.24
N TYR A 58 3.87 7.09 11.20
CA TYR A 58 3.15 6.74 9.98
C TYR A 58 2.21 7.85 9.51
N GLU A 59 1.45 8.46 10.42
CA GLU A 59 0.60 9.63 10.12
C GLU A 59 1.40 10.80 9.50
N LYS A 60 2.64 11.04 9.94
CA LYS A 60 3.52 12.07 9.33
C LYS A 60 3.92 11.77 7.88
N THR A 61 3.93 10.49 7.48
CA THR A 61 4.19 10.11 6.08
C THR A 61 3.04 10.49 5.14
N TYR A 62 1.84 10.72 5.68
CA TYR A 62 0.69 11.27 4.94
C TYR A 62 0.58 12.79 5.05
N ARG A 63 0.97 13.38 6.20
CA ARG A 63 0.86 14.82 6.47
C ARG A 63 2.13 15.58 6.10
N ASP A 64 3.01 15.81 7.08
CA ASP A 64 4.20 16.67 7.04
C ASP A 64 5.09 16.41 5.82
N HIS A 65 5.14 15.16 5.37
CA HIS A 65 6.01 14.70 4.27
C HIS A 65 5.19 13.99 3.16
N GLY A 66 3.87 14.18 3.15
CA GLY A 66 2.91 13.48 2.28
C GLY A 66 3.18 13.62 0.79
N PHE A 67 3.63 14.81 0.35
CA PHE A 67 3.99 15.06 -1.05
C PHE A 67 5.21 14.22 -1.45
N LEU A 68 6.28 14.22 -0.63
CA LEU A 68 7.54 13.56 -0.95
C LEU A 68 7.36 12.04 -1.01
N TYR A 69 6.73 11.47 0.03
CA TYR A 69 6.51 10.03 0.12
C TYR A 69 5.49 9.55 -0.90
N GLY A 70 4.36 10.24 -1.05
CA GLY A 70 3.34 9.85 -1.99
C GLY A 70 3.76 10.03 -3.45
N THR A 71 4.48 11.10 -3.83
CA THR A 71 5.10 11.18 -5.17
C THR A 71 6.14 10.09 -5.38
N GLY A 72 6.97 9.78 -4.37
CA GLY A 72 7.91 8.67 -4.44
C GLY A 72 7.22 7.32 -4.72
N THR A 73 6.13 7.03 -4.01
CA THR A 73 5.29 5.85 -4.21
C THR A 73 4.55 5.87 -5.56
N LEU A 74 4.11 7.04 -6.03
CA LEU A 74 3.45 7.20 -7.33
C LEU A 74 4.35 6.78 -8.50
N LEU A 75 5.64 7.06 -8.38
CA LEU A 75 6.67 6.69 -9.34
C LEU A 75 7.06 5.20 -9.30
N ALA A 76 6.46 4.41 -8.40
CA ALA A 76 6.61 2.96 -8.33
C ALA A 76 5.37 2.25 -8.90
N PRO A 77 5.34 1.96 -10.22
CA PRO A 77 4.18 1.37 -10.89
C PRO A 77 3.85 -0.06 -10.43
N GLN A 78 4.73 -0.70 -9.64
CA GLN A 78 4.44 -1.98 -9.00
C GLN A 78 3.47 -1.88 -7.81
N TYR A 79 3.35 -0.70 -7.16
CA TYR A 79 2.46 -0.52 -6.01
C TYR A 79 1.14 0.18 -6.36
N LYS A 80 1.13 1.02 -7.40
CA LYS A 80 -0.06 1.74 -7.89
C LYS A 80 -0.78 2.45 -6.73
N LEU A 81 -2.11 2.35 -6.65
CA LEU A 81 -2.90 2.90 -5.55
C LEU A 81 -2.89 2.04 -4.27
N SER A 82 -2.48 0.77 -4.32
CA SER A 82 -2.60 -0.17 -3.19
C SER A 82 -1.80 0.27 -1.95
N ALA A 83 -0.69 1.00 -2.16
CA ALA A 83 0.10 1.60 -1.10
C ALA A 83 -0.64 2.69 -0.31
N PHE A 84 -1.68 3.30 -0.89
CA PHE A 84 -2.51 4.31 -0.22
C PHE A 84 -3.78 3.73 0.42
N ASP A 85 -4.19 2.49 0.11
CA ASP A 85 -5.34 1.84 0.75
C ASP A 85 -4.97 1.29 2.14
N ASP A 86 -4.84 2.19 3.13
CA ASP A 86 -4.62 1.84 4.54
C ASP A 86 -5.75 2.32 5.45
N ARG A 87 -6.82 1.53 5.48
CA ARG A 87 -8.03 1.79 6.28
C ARG A 87 -7.86 1.49 7.77
N GLU A 88 -6.84 0.72 8.16
CA GLU A 88 -6.68 0.18 9.52
C GLU A 88 -5.74 1.05 10.38
N TYR A 89 -4.75 1.71 9.76
CA TYR A 89 -3.68 2.41 10.46
C TYR A 89 -3.59 3.91 10.17
N SER A 90 -4.17 4.45 9.09
CA SER A 90 -4.13 5.87 8.75
C SER A 90 -5.53 6.50 8.62
N THR A 91 -5.75 7.67 9.20
CA THR A 91 -7.01 8.42 8.99
C THR A 91 -7.02 9.26 7.71
N TRP A 92 -5.88 9.37 7.01
CA TRP A 92 -5.70 10.22 5.82
C TRP A 92 -5.55 9.42 4.53
N HIS A 93 -5.71 8.10 4.60
CA HIS A 93 -5.55 7.20 3.48
C HIS A 93 -6.51 7.55 2.32
N GLU A 94 -7.77 7.89 2.62
CA GLU A 94 -8.80 8.24 1.64
C GLU A 94 -8.52 9.58 0.96
N ASP A 95 -8.30 10.65 1.74
CA ASP A 95 -7.93 11.99 1.23
C ASP A 95 -6.67 11.92 0.36
N THR A 96 -5.68 11.14 0.79
CA THR A 96 -4.41 10.99 0.09
C THR A 96 -4.57 10.20 -1.20
N SER A 97 -5.27 9.07 -1.16
CA SER A 97 -5.60 8.26 -2.35
C SER A 97 -6.38 9.08 -3.37
N LYS A 98 -7.43 9.79 -2.94
CA LYS A 98 -8.22 10.70 -3.77
C LYS A 98 -7.35 11.78 -4.43
N ARG A 99 -6.53 12.47 -3.64
CA ARG A 99 -5.64 13.53 -4.14
C ARG A 99 -4.63 13.01 -5.17
N TYR A 100 -4.12 11.79 -5.00
CA TYR A 100 -3.23 11.16 -5.99
C TYR A 100 -3.97 10.67 -7.25
N CYS A 101 -5.19 10.16 -7.13
CA CYS A 101 -6.05 9.86 -8.27
C CYS A 101 -6.36 11.12 -9.11
N GLU A 102 -6.72 12.22 -8.45
CA GLU A 102 -6.96 13.52 -9.10
C GLU A 102 -5.69 14.04 -9.79
N TYR A 103 -4.54 13.95 -9.13
CA TYR A 103 -3.24 14.34 -9.70
C TYR A 103 -2.86 13.50 -10.93
N LEU A 104 -2.98 12.17 -10.86
CA LEU A 104 -2.70 11.28 -11.99
C LEU A 104 -3.61 11.56 -13.19
N ARG A 105 -4.92 11.73 -12.96
CA ARG A 105 -5.87 12.10 -14.01
C ARG A 105 -5.50 13.43 -14.66
N ALA A 106 -5.19 14.46 -13.88
CA ALA A 106 -4.76 15.75 -14.41
C ALA A 106 -3.49 15.66 -15.26
N CYS A 107 -2.46 14.94 -14.78
CA CYS A 107 -1.23 14.70 -15.55
C CYS A 107 -1.49 13.93 -16.85
N PHE A 108 -2.35 12.90 -16.83
CA PHE A 108 -2.66 12.11 -18.01
C PHE A 108 -3.46 12.92 -19.04
N THR A 109 -4.48 13.67 -18.62
CA THR A 109 -5.23 14.59 -19.50
C THR A 109 -4.31 15.63 -20.14
N GLN A 110 -3.39 16.22 -19.38
CA GLN A 110 -2.40 17.15 -19.92
C GLN A 110 -1.48 16.47 -20.95
N TYR A 111 -0.99 15.27 -20.65
CA TYR A 111 -0.13 14.50 -21.54
C TYR A 111 -0.85 14.13 -22.86
N GLN A 112 -2.11 13.73 -22.78
CA GLN A 112 -2.96 13.44 -23.94
C GLN A 112 -3.21 14.69 -24.81
N GLN A 113 -3.48 15.84 -24.20
CA GLN A 113 -3.62 17.12 -24.92
C GLN A 113 -2.34 17.53 -25.65
N GLN A 114 -1.18 17.24 -25.07
CA GLN A 114 0.13 17.53 -25.67
C GLN A 114 0.52 16.52 -26.77
N ASN A 115 -0.08 15.33 -26.79
CA ASN A 115 0.29 14.23 -27.68
C ASN A 115 -0.95 13.57 -28.33
N PRO A 116 -1.76 14.30 -29.12
CA PRO A 116 -3.02 13.80 -29.68
C PRO A 116 -2.85 12.63 -30.66
N GLU A 117 -1.66 12.49 -31.27
CA GLU A 117 -1.31 11.40 -32.20
C GLU A 117 -1.03 10.05 -31.49
N LEU A 118 -0.94 10.02 -30.15
CA LEU A 118 -0.74 8.79 -29.41
C LEU A 118 -2.04 7.99 -29.30
N LEU A 119 -2.19 7.03 -30.21
CA LEU A 119 -3.15 5.94 -30.03
C LEU A 119 -2.72 5.06 -28.85
N PHE A 120 -3.28 5.35 -27.67
CA PHE A 120 -3.13 4.55 -26.45
C PHE A 120 -3.67 3.13 -26.70
N ARG A 121 -2.76 2.24 -27.08
CA ARG A 121 -3.06 0.83 -27.32
C ARG A 121 -2.91 0.09 -25.99
N THR A 122 -3.93 -0.66 -25.58
CA THR A 122 -3.88 -1.56 -24.42
C THR A 122 -2.82 -2.65 -24.64
N VAL A 123 -1.57 -2.35 -24.29
CA VAL A 123 -0.48 -3.33 -24.32
C VAL A 123 -0.68 -4.26 -23.13
N GLN A 124 -1.02 -5.52 -23.41
CA GLN A 124 -0.86 -6.61 -22.43
C GLN A 124 0.64 -6.73 -22.10
N ARG A 125 1.07 -5.98 -21.08
CA ARG A 125 2.44 -6.03 -20.58
C ARG A 125 2.56 -7.18 -19.59
N SER A 126 3.23 -8.25 -20.02
CA SER A 126 3.93 -9.14 -19.10
C SER A 126 5.03 -8.35 -18.40
N SER A 127 4.69 -7.75 -17.25
CA SER A 127 5.62 -7.02 -16.40
C SER A 127 6.60 -8.01 -15.77
N THR A 128 7.79 -8.11 -16.35
CA THR A 128 8.96 -8.72 -15.72
C THR A 128 9.42 -7.83 -14.56
N SER A 129 8.69 -7.91 -13.45
CA SER A 129 8.99 -7.18 -12.24
C SER A 129 10.31 -7.71 -11.64
N HIS A 130 11.37 -6.91 -11.74
CA HIS A 130 12.61 -7.14 -10.99
C HIS A 130 12.36 -6.80 -9.51
N SER A 131 11.57 -7.64 -8.82
CA SER A 131 11.23 -7.43 -7.41
C SER A 131 12.46 -7.62 -6.53
N SER A 132 12.80 -6.57 -5.77
CA SER A 132 13.84 -6.61 -4.75
C SER A 132 13.45 -7.55 -3.60
N GLU A 133 14.41 -7.94 -2.75
CA GLU A 133 14.11 -8.69 -1.52
C GLU A 133 13.11 -7.93 -0.63
N LEU A 134 13.15 -6.58 -0.67
CA LEU A 134 12.21 -5.74 0.06
C LEU A 134 10.81 -5.81 -0.56
N ASP A 135 10.65 -5.68 -1.88
CA ASP A 135 9.34 -5.78 -2.55
C ASP A 135 8.62 -7.09 -2.21
N ARG A 136 9.34 -8.21 -2.25
CA ARG A 136 8.81 -9.56 -1.92
C ARG A 136 8.34 -9.70 -0.47
N LEU A 137 8.88 -8.89 0.45
CA LEU A 137 8.43 -8.83 1.85
C LEU A 137 7.23 -7.90 2.03
N LEU A 138 7.03 -6.97 1.10
CA LEU A 138 5.99 -5.95 1.13
C LEU A 138 4.73 -6.37 0.35
N GLU A 139 4.84 -7.28 -0.62
CA GLU A 139 3.70 -7.82 -1.36
C GLU A 139 2.58 -8.36 -0.42
N PRO A 140 1.29 -8.12 -0.74
CA PRO A 140 0.17 -8.84 -0.14
C PRO A 140 0.23 -10.32 -0.50
N LEU A 141 -0.16 -11.22 0.41
CA LEU A 141 -0.07 -12.67 0.16
C LEU A 141 -0.99 -13.17 -0.97
N ASP A 142 -2.07 -12.44 -1.26
CA ASP A 142 -3.17 -12.91 -2.12
C ASP A 142 -3.24 -12.12 -3.45
N ALA A 143 -2.11 -12.04 -4.16
CA ALA A 143 -2.02 -11.42 -5.49
C ALA A 143 -2.47 -12.38 -6.61
N SER A 144 -3.74 -12.82 -6.61
CA SER A 144 -4.28 -13.74 -7.62
C SER A 144 -5.54 -13.23 -8.32
N MET A 145 -5.31 -12.43 -9.37
CA MET A 145 -6.03 -12.46 -10.66
C MET A 145 -7.52 -12.85 -10.67
N LEU A 146 -8.40 -11.85 -10.78
CA LEU A 146 -9.63 -11.94 -11.58
C LEU A 146 -9.82 -10.64 -12.37
N HIS A 147 -10.13 -10.75 -13.66
CA HIS A 147 -10.35 -9.63 -14.56
C HIS A 147 -11.73 -9.76 -15.20
N GLU A 148 -12.69 -8.96 -14.74
CA GLU A 148 -14.03 -8.88 -15.32
C GLU A 148 -14.08 -7.70 -16.31
N ARG A 149 -14.52 -7.98 -17.54
CA ARG A 149 -14.37 -7.07 -18.68
C ARG A 149 -15.48 -6.01 -18.68
N ALA A 150 -15.13 -4.80 -18.25
CA ALA A 150 -15.86 -3.57 -18.57
C ALA A 150 -14.91 -2.58 -19.26
N GLU A 151 -15.44 -1.74 -20.16
CA GLU A 151 -14.67 -0.71 -20.85
C GLU A 151 -14.33 0.41 -19.86
N PHE A 152 -13.05 0.51 -19.50
CA PHE A 152 -12.51 1.59 -18.69
C PHE A 152 -11.45 2.35 -19.51
N ASP A 153 -11.33 3.65 -19.27
CA ASP A 153 -10.20 4.45 -19.76
C ASP A 153 -8.87 3.91 -19.20
N GLU A 154 -7.76 4.13 -19.90
CA GLU A 154 -6.44 3.56 -19.54
C GLU A 154 -6.03 3.94 -18.11
N VAL A 155 -6.35 5.17 -17.70
CA VAL A 155 -6.13 5.63 -16.32
C VAL A 155 -6.96 4.81 -15.35
N ASP A 156 -8.26 4.68 -15.57
CA ASP A 156 -9.14 3.93 -14.66
C ASP A 156 -8.81 2.43 -14.64
N GLN A 157 -8.33 1.86 -15.75
CA GLN A 157 -7.77 0.50 -15.76
C GLN A 157 -6.48 0.42 -14.92
N TYR A 158 -5.51 1.31 -15.14
CA TYR A 158 -4.25 1.35 -14.39
C TYR A 158 -4.48 1.51 -12.88
N LEU A 159 -5.42 2.39 -12.49
CA LEU A 159 -5.82 2.60 -11.09
C LEU A 159 -6.52 1.34 -10.52
N ARG A 160 -7.45 0.71 -11.27
CA ARG A 160 -8.20 -0.49 -10.84
C ARG A 160 -7.33 -1.73 -10.68
N GLU A 161 -6.35 -1.94 -11.56
CA GLU A 161 -5.41 -3.07 -11.44
C GLU A 161 -4.61 -3.05 -10.12
N GLY A 162 -4.61 -1.93 -9.36
CA GLY A 162 -4.08 -1.85 -7.99
C GLY A 162 -5.15 -1.94 -6.88
N THR A 163 -6.44 -1.81 -7.17
CA THR A 163 -7.54 -1.83 -6.18
C THR A 163 -8.47 -3.03 -6.29
N SER A 164 -8.33 -3.87 -7.32
CA SER A 164 -9.06 -5.15 -7.48
C SER A 164 -8.57 -6.24 -6.52
N ASN A 165 -8.65 -5.98 -5.22
CA ASN A 165 -8.61 -6.99 -4.16
C ASN A 165 -9.56 -6.55 -3.02
N TRP A 166 -10.23 -7.51 -2.37
CA TRP A 166 -11.15 -7.33 -1.23
C TRP A 166 -12.61 -6.94 -1.48
N HIS A 167 -13.26 -7.50 -2.50
CA HIS A 167 -14.73 -7.62 -2.54
C HIS A 167 -15.24 -9.05 -2.31
N THR A 168 -14.69 -9.77 -1.31
CA THR A 168 -15.34 -10.96 -0.69
C THR A 168 -14.59 -11.42 0.57
N ALA A 169 -14.92 -10.83 1.73
CA ALA A 169 -14.43 -11.32 3.04
C ALA A 169 -15.41 -11.14 4.22
N LEU A 170 -16.59 -10.56 4.00
CA LEU A 170 -17.57 -10.25 5.08
C LEU A 170 -18.95 -10.90 4.91
N GLU A 171 -19.16 -11.76 3.91
CA GLU A 171 -20.42 -12.51 3.71
C GLU A 171 -20.30 -14.02 4.01
N ARG A 172 -19.25 -14.46 4.72
CA ARG A 172 -19.05 -15.89 5.09
C ARG A 172 -18.72 -16.13 6.57
N LEU A 173 -19.17 -15.23 7.45
CA LEU A 173 -19.03 -15.39 8.92
C LEU A 173 -20.34 -15.02 9.66
N THR A 174 -21.48 -15.36 9.07
CA THR A 174 -22.81 -15.31 9.72
C THR A 174 -23.53 -16.67 9.77
N ASP A 175 -22.91 -17.73 9.28
CA ASP A 175 -23.37 -19.12 9.43
C ASP A 175 -22.28 -19.94 10.14
N PHE A 176 -22.28 -19.92 11.48
CA PHE A 176 -21.98 -21.02 12.43
C PHE A 176 -21.92 -20.51 13.88
#